data_AF-A0A7W8XYZ7-F1
#
_entry.id   AF-A0A7W8XYZ7-F1
#
_cell.length_a   1.000
_cell.length_b   1.000
_cell.length_c   1.000
_cell.angle_alpha   90.00
_cell.angle_beta   90.00
_cell.angle_gamma   90.00
#
_symmetry.space_group_name_H-M   'P 1'
#
loop_
_entity.id
_entity.type
_entity.pdbx_description
1 polymer ?
#
loop_
_entity_poly.entity_id
_entity_poly.type
_entity_poly.pdbx_seq_one_letter_code
_entity_poly.pdbx_strand_id
1 'polypeptide(L)'
;MTSTERKEYPIAMRLPAADVAMIDRAASLRGRSRTDFVRDAAVRAAEEVVMEQGLVRMSPEGFADFMDVLSRPAVPVPEMVELAKRPAPWEPGYVAKQ
;
A
#
# COMPACT_ATOMS: atom_id res chain seq x y z
N MET A 1 -14.79 7.50 19.79
CA MET A 1 -13.88 7.57 18.62
C MET A 1 -12.89 8.69 18.88
N THR A 2 -11.72 8.36 19.40
CA THR A 2 -10.65 9.35 19.61
C THR A 2 -10.09 9.73 18.26
N SER A 3 -10.43 10.94 17.78
CA SER A 3 -9.79 11.55 16.63
C SER A 3 -8.29 11.62 16.90
N THR A 4 -7.50 10.80 16.22
CA THR A 4 -6.05 10.98 16.20
C THR A 4 -5.78 12.37 15.63
N GLU A 5 -5.30 13.30 16.46
CA GLU A 5 -4.91 14.63 15.98
C GLU A 5 -3.87 14.45 14.87
N ARG A 6 -4.17 14.99 13.68
CA ARG A 6 -3.20 15.05 12.59
C ARG A 6 -2.13 16.05 12.99
N LYS A 7 -1.06 15.55 13.60
CA LYS A 7 0.10 16.36 13.95
C LYS A 7 0.88 16.67 12.69
N GLU A 8 0.86 17.92 12.27
CA GLU A 8 1.63 18.42 11.12
C GLU A 8 3.08 18.70 11.55
N TYR A 9 4.04 18.28 10.72
CA TYR A 9 5.47 18.51 10.95
C TYR A 9 6.05 19.35 9.81
N PRO A 10 6.71 20.49 10.10
CA PRO A 10 7.34 21.29 9.07
C PRO A 10 8.58 20.59 8.50
N ILE A 11 8.76 20.66 7.17
CA ILE A 11 9.96 20.18 6.47
C ILE A 11 10.67 21.39 5.86
N ALA A 12 11.89 21.66 6.32
CA ALA A 12 12.75 22.70 5.77
C ALA A 12 13.80 22.09 4.85
N MET A 13 13.93 22.59 3.62
CA MET A 13 14.92 22.15 2.65
C MET A 13 15.50 23.33 1.88
N ARG A 14 16.73 23.17 1.38
CA ARG A 14 17.38 24.14 0.49
C ARG A 14 17.42 23.56 -0.92
N LEU A 15 17.02 24.37 -1.89
CA LEU A 15 16.97 24.00 -3.31
C LEU A 15 17.69 25.08 -4.13
N PRO A 16 18.40 24.70 -5.20
CA PRO A 16 18.86 25.63 -6.23
C PRO A 16 17.71 26.48 -6.78
N ALA A 17 18.00 27.72 -7.16
CA ALA A 17 16.98 28.62 -7.69
C ALA A 17 16.30 28.09 -8.97
N ALA A 18 17.06 27.36 -9.80
CA ALA A 18 16.55 26.72 -11.01
C ALA A 18 15.49 25.65 -10.68
N ASP A 19 15.72 24.84 -9.65
CA ASP A 19 14.80 23.78 -9.24
C ASP A 19 13.51 24.38 -8.67
N VAL A 20 13.62 25.44 -7.85
CA VAL A 20 12.45 26.16 -7.33
C VAL A 20 11.61 26.74 -8.47
N ALA A 21 12.24 27.36 -9.47
CA ALA A 21 11.55 27.91 -10.63
C ALA A 21 10.82 26.82 -11.45
N MET A 22 11.44 25.64 -11.60
CA MET A 22 10.82 24.51 -12.28
C MET A 22 9.62 23.95 -11.50
N ILE A 23 9.74 23.83 -10.18
CA ILE A 23 8.65 23.40 -9.29
C ILE A 23 7.47 24.38 -9.36
N ASP A 24 7.74 25.69 -9.34
CA ASP A 24 6.70 26.72 -9.43
C ASP A 24 5.93 26.66 -10.74
N ARG A 25 6.65 26.45 -11.85
CA ARG A 25 6.03 26.25 -13.15
C ARG A 25 5.14 25.01 -13.15
N ALA A 26 5.62 23.89 -12.61
CA ALA A 26 4.86 22.65 -12.55
C ALA A 26 3.62 22.75 -11.67
N ALA A 27 3.73 23.39 -10.50
CA ALA A 27 2.62 23.65 -9.60
C ALA A 27 1.57 24.55 -10.27
N SER A 28 2.02 25.62 -10.96
CA SER A 28 1.17 26.54 -11.71
C SER A 28 0.40 25.83 -12.83
N LEU A 29 1.06 24.96 -13.60
CA LEU A 29 0.42 24.15 -14.64
C LEU A 29 -0.66 23.20 -14.09
N ARG A 30 -0.55 22.80 -12.82
CA ARG A 30 -1.53 21.96 -12.13
C ARG A 30 -2.57 22.76 -11.33
N GLY A 31 -2.48 24.08 -11.32
CA GLY A 31 -3.37 24.95 -10.53
C GLY A 31 -3.27 24.72 -9.02
N ARG A 32 -2.09 24.30 -8.52
CA ARG A 32 -1.85 24.02 -7.10
C ARG A 32 -0.78 24.94 -6.51
N SER A 33 -0.78 25.09 -5.18
CA SER A 33 0.29 25.80 -4.50
C SER A 33 1.62 25.03 -4.59
N ARG A 34 2.76 25.73 -4.48
CA ARG A 34 4.09 25.11 -4.39
C ARG A 34 4.13 24.05 -3.29
N THR A 35 3.63 24.39 -2.10
CA THR A 35 3.63 23.51 -0.93
C THR A 35 2.83 22.24 -1.18
N ASP A 36 1.62 22.36 -1.74
CA ASP A 36 0.78 21.21 -2.05
C ASP A 36 1.41 20.32 -3.11
N PHE A 37 2.00 20.92 -4.15
CA PHE A 37 2.68 20.18 -5.21
C PHE A 37 3.88 19.39 -4.68
N VAL A 38 4.74 20.01 -3.87
CA VAL A 38 5.91 19.35 -3.29
C VAL A 38 5.49 18.26 -2.31
N ARG A 39 4.48 18.50 -1.48
CA ARG A 39 3.94 17.50 -0.54
C ARG A 39 3.41 16.27 -1.29
N ASP A 40 2.57 16.48 -2.30
CA ASP A 40 1.97 15.41 -3.11
C ASP A 40 3.05 14.59 -3.83
N ALA A 41 4.02 15.27 -4.45
CA ALA A 41 5.13 14.61 -5.13
C ALA A 41 6.01 13.79 -4.17
N ALA A 42 6.34 14.34 -2.99
CA ALA A 42 7.15 13.66 -1.99
C ALA A 42 6.46 12.41 -1.41
N VAL A 43 5.17 12.53 -1.08
CA VAL A 43 4.38 11.39 -0.57
C VAL A 43 4.27 10.30 -1.63
N ARG A 44 3.95 10.66 -2.87
CA ARG A 44 3.86 9.70 -3.96
C ARG A 44 5.17 8.95 -4.19
N ALA A 45 6.29 9.67 -4.24
CA ALA A 45 7.60 9.04 -4.40
C ALA A 45 7.93 8.09 -3.23
N ALA A 46 7.57 8.46 -2.01
CA ALA A 46 7.75 7.58 -0.85
C ALA A 46 6.85 6.32 -0.93
N GLU A 47 5.60 6.47 -1.33
CA GLU A 47 4.67 5.34 -1.55
C GLU A 47 5.19 4.37 -2.61
N GLU A 48 5.68 4.90 -3.75
CA GLU A 48 6.28 4.10 -4.82
C GLU A 48 7.46 3.26 -4.28
N VAL A 49 8.37 3.86 -3.50
CA VAL A 49 9.51 3.15 -2.89
C VAL A 49 9.06 2.10 -1.87
N VAL A 50 8.04 2.40 -1.05
CA VAL A 50 7.51 1.43 -0.07
C VAL A 50 6.86 0.24 -0.79
N MET A 51 6.13 0.49 -1.88
CA MET A 51 5.52 -0.57 -2.69
C MET A 51 6.57 -1.45 -3.38
N GLU A 52 7.69 -0.88 -3.84
CA GLU A 52 8.82 -1.64 -4.39
C GLU A 52 9.44 -2.63 -3.39
N GLN A 53 9.32 -2.39 -2.08
CA GLN A 53 9.80 -3.31 -1.04
C GLN A 53 8.89 -4.52 -0.80
N GLY A 54 7.69 -4.56 -1.39
CA GLY A 54 6.76 -5.69 -1.35
C GLY A 54 7.12 -6.85 -2.30
N LEU A 55 8.34 -6.89 -2.85
CA LEU A 55 8.78 -7.92 -3.77
C LEU A 55 9.19 -9.20 -3.03
N VAL A 56 8.43 -10.29 -3.23
CA VAL A 56 8.88 -11.64 -2.86
C VAL A 56 9.96 -12.07 -3.85
N ARG A 57 11.22 -11.92 -3.47
CA ARG A 57 12.35 -12.45 -4.25
C ARG A 57 12.41 -13.97 -4.09
N MET A 58 12.46 -14.68 -5.21
CA MET A 58 12.62 -16.14 -5.25
C MET A 58 13.63 -16.52 -6.34
N SER A 59 14.28 -17.68 -6.19
CA SER A 59 15.12 -18.24 -7.24
C SER A 59 14.25 -18.71 -8.43
N PRO A 60 14.82 -18.92 -9.62
CA PRO A 60 14.09 -19.49 -10.75
C PRO A 60 13.39 -20.82 -10.41
N GLU A 61 14.04 -21.65 -9.58
CA GLU A 61 13.49 -22.93 -9.11
C GLU A 61 12.31 -22.70 -8.17
N GLY A 62 12.45 -21.80 -7.19
CA GLY A 62 11.33 -21.44 -6.30
C GLY A 62 10.14 -20.84 -7.04
N PHE A 63 10.38 -20.12 -8.13
CA PHE A 63 9.33 -19.62 -9.02
C PHE A 63 8.64 -20.75 -9.79
N ALA A 64 9.41 -21.71 -10.31
CA ALA A 64 8.86 -22.87 -11.01
C ALA A 64 7.98 -23.72 -10.07
N ASP A 65 8.45 -23.98 -8.85
CA ASP A 65 7.71 -24.72 -7.82
C ASP A 65 6.41 -23.98 -7.42
N PHE A 66 6.50 -22.66 -7.25
CA PHE A 66 5.33 -21.82 -6.95
C PHE A 66 4.29 -21.87 -8.07
N MET A 67 4.73 -21.76 -9.33
CA MET A 67 3.84 -21.82 -10.50
C MET A 67 3.21 -23.21 -10.66
N ASP A 68 3.97 -24.28 -10.41
CA ASP A 68 3.45 -25.64 -10.43
C ASP A 68 2.32 -25.81 -9.39
N VAL A 69 2.53 -25.34 -8.15
CA VAL A 69 1.48 -25.35 -7.12
C VAL A 69 0.25 -24.54 -7.54
N LEU A 70 0.43 -23.33 -8.10
CA LEU A 70 -0.68 -22.48 -8.55
C LEU A 70 -1.48 -23.08 -9.71
N SER A 71 -0.82 -23.83 -10.59
CA SER A 71 -1.46 -24.41 -11.78
C SER A 71 -2.31 -25.65 -11.48
N ARG A 72 -2.12 -26.27 -10.32
CA ARG A 72 -2.85 -27.47 -9.91
C ARG A 72 -4.30 -27.11 -9.52
N PRO A 73 -5.27 -28.01 -9.77
CA PRO A 73 -6.61 -27.85 -9.26
C PRO A 73 -6.60 -27.68 -7.74
N ALA A 74 -7.41 -26.77 -7.22
CA ALA A 74 -7.52 -26.56 -5.79
C ALA A 74 -8.01 -27.84 -5.11
N VAL A 75 -7.22 -28.34 -4.16
CA VAL A 75 -7.59 -29.49 -3.32
C VAL A 75 -8.22 -28.94 -2.03
N PRO A 76 -9.46 -29.33 -1.69
CA PRO A 76 -10.09 -28.85 -0.48
C PRO A 76 -9.34 -29.37 0.75
N VAL A 77 -8.92 -28.45 1.60
CA VAL A 77 -8.42 -28.75 2.94
C VAL A 77 -9.63 -28.76 3.89
N PRO A 78 -9.96 -29.90 4.55
CA PRO A 78 -11.17 -30.02 5.35
C PRO A 78 -11.35 -28.89 6.38
N GLU A 79 -10.28 -28.50 7.05
CA GLU A 79 -10.27 -27.42 8.05
C GLU A 79 -10.59 -26.06 7.42
N MET A 80 -10.11 -25.79 6.20
CA MET A 80 -10.42 -24.55 5.47
C MET A 80 -11.87 -24.54 4.99
N VAL A 81 -12.40 -25.69 4.55
CA VAL A 81 -13.80 -25.83 4.15
C VAL A 81 -14.72 -25.57 5.35
N GLU A 82 -14.42 -26.15 6.50
CA GLU A 82 -15.19 -25.93 7.73
C GLU A 82 -15.06 -24.48 8.25
N LEU A 83 -13.90 -23.85 8.05
CA LEU A 83 -13.73 -22.42 8.33
C LEU A 83 -14.61 -21.57 7.40
N ALA A 84 -14.59 -21.83 6.09
CA ALA A 84 -15.33 -21.06 5.09
C ALA A 84 -16.86 -21.20 5.23
N LYS A 85 -17.35 -22.30 5.79
CA LYS A 85 -18.78 -22.50 6.10
C LYS A 85 -19.22 -21.78 7.38
N ARG A 86 -18.29 -21.33 8.22
CA ARG A 86 -18.66 -20.65 9.48
C ARG A 86 -19.25 -19.28 9.15
N PRO A 87 -20.40 -18.92 9.74
CA PRO A 87 -20.91 -17.56 9.62
C PRO A 87 -19.84 -16.56 10.04
N ALA A 88 -19.73 -15.47 9.28
CA ALA A 88 -18.79 -14.41 9.62
C ALA A 88 -19.14 -13.80 10.98
N PRO A 89 -18.18 -13.21 11.72
CA PRO A 89 -18.43 -12.68 13.07
C PRO A 89 -19.55 -11.63 13.17
N TRP A 90 -19.99 -11.05 12.04
CA TRP A 90 -21.06 -10.07 11.95
C TRP A 90 -22.39 -10.65 11.42
N GLU A 91 -22.47 -11.94 11.15
CA GLU A 91 -23.68 -12.60 10.61
C GLU A 91 -24.58 -13.18 11.72
N PRO A 92 -25.91 -13.19 11.53
CA PRO A 92 -26.83 -13.86 12.45
C PRO A 92 -26.55 -15.36 12.50
N GLY A 93 -26.13 -15.87 13.66
CA GLY A 93 -25.79 -17.29 13.85
C GLY A 93 -24.32 -17.58 14.15
N TYR A 94 -23.45 -16.55 14.23
CA TYR A 94 -22.09 -16.71 14.74
C TYR A 94 -22.07 -17.12 16.20
N VAL A 95 -21.36 -18.22 16.50
CA VAL A 95 -21.02 -18.65 17.87
C VAL A 95 -19.50 -18.59 18.01
N ALA A 96 -19.01 -17.74 18.90
CA ALA A 96 -17.58 -17.67 19.20
C ALA A 96 -17.12 -19.02 19.79
N LYS A 97 -16.08 -19.62 19.19
CA LYS A 97 -15.42 -20.77 19.81
C LYS A 97 -14.68 -20.27 21.06
N GLN A 98 -15.02 -20.86 22.22
CA GLN A 98 -14.24 -20.72 23.48
C GLN A 98 -12.87 -21.37 23.33
#